data_AF-A0A8H3M5N5-F1
#
_entry.id   AF-A0A8H3M5N5-F1
#
_cell.length_a   1.000
_cell.length_b   1.000
_cell.length_c   1.000
_cell.angle_alpha   90.00
_cell.angle_beta   90.00
_cell.angle_gamma   90.00
#
_symmetry.space_group_name_H-M   'P 1'
#
loop_
_entity.id
_entity.type
_entity.pdbx_description
1 polymer ?
#
loop_
_entity_poly.entity_id
_entity_poly.type
_entity_poly.pdbx_seq_one_letter_code
_entity_poly.pdbx_strand_id
1 'polypeptide(L)'
;MNGTLNGDETFVSTREALITVLPQASKEDIENYDEQLSKVDLFDPVLIISANQNWINQNTYAAYQQPPQEPIGTAWILNNVAVRKSDFAEDDRFFCS
;
A
#
# COMPACT_ATOMS: atom_id res chain seq x y z
N MET A 1 -17.00 -24.04 -26.04
CA MET A 1 -15.94 -23.01 -26.04
C MET A 1 -15.10 -23.25 -24.80
N ASN A 2 -13.85 -23.68 -24.99
CA ASN A 2 -12.92 -23.92 -23.89
C ASN A 2 -12.36 -22.58 -23.44
N GLY A 3 -12.85 -22.07 -22.30
CA GLY A 3 -12.21 -20.94 -21.62
C GLY A 3 -11.02 -21.47 -20.84
N THR A 4 -9.83 -21.31 -21.38
CA THR A 4 -8.58 -21.49 -20.63
C THR A 4 -8.57 -20.42 -19.54
N LEU A 5 -8.69 -20.81 -18.27
CA LEU A 5 -8.45 -19.92 -17.14
C LEU A 5 -6.94 -19.64 -17.14
N ASN A 6 -6.53 -18.50 -17.68
CA ASN A 6 -5.15 -18.02 -17.59
C ASN A 6 -4.88 -17.65 -16.13
N GLY A 7 -4.22 -18.54 -15.37
CA GLY A 7 -3.84 -18.34 -13.96
C GLY A 7 -2.78 -17.28 -13.72
N ASP A 8 -2.63 -16.31 -14.63
CA ASP A 8 -1.62 -15.24 -14.58
C ASP A 8 -2.25 -13.84 -14.36
N GLU A 9 -3.58 -13.72 -14.25
CA GLU A 9 -4.28 -12.42 -14.10
C GLU A 9 -4.44 -11.92 -12.66
N THR A 10 -4.10 -12.72 -11.63
CA THR A 10 -4.31 -12.34 -10.22
C THR A 10 -3.16 -11.59 -9.56
N PHE A 11 -1.95 -11.59 -10.14
CA PHE A 11 -0.77 -11.00 -9.51
C PHE A 11 -0.14 -9.96 -10.42
N VAL A 12 0.07 -8.76 -9.89
CA VAL A 12 0.73 -7.67 -10.61
C VAL A 12 2.22 -7.61 -10.25
N SER A 13 3.00 -6.81 -10.98
CA SER A 13 4.37 -6.54 -10.55
C SER A 13 4.39 -5.72 -9.25
N THR A 14 5.44 -5.87 -8.43
CA THR A 14 5.62 -5.08 -7.20
C THR A 14 5.53 -3.57 -7.45
N ARG A 15 6.13 -3.10 -8.54
CA ARG A 15 6.02 -1.70 -8.99
C ARG A 15 4.58 -1.28 -9.31
N GLU A 16 3.81 -2.11 -9.99
CA GLU A 16 2.39 -1.81 -10.31
C GLU A 16 1.50 -1.80 -9.06
N ALA A 17 1.75 -2.73 -8.12
CA ALA A 17 1.09 -2.72 -6.82
C ALA A 17 1.38 -1.41 -6.07
N LEU A 18 2.65 -0.98 -6.00
CA LEU A 18 3.05 0.29 -5.38
C LEU A 18 2.35 1.50 -6.00
N ILE A 19 2.26 1.57 -7.33
CA ILE A 19 1.55 2.66 -8.02
C ILE A 19 0.07 2.66 -7.66
N THR A 20 -0.52 1.49 -7.47
CA THR A 20 -1.93 1.34 -7.10
C THR A 20 -2.20 1.76 -5.65
N VAL A 21 -1.35 1.33 -4.70
CA VAL A 21 -1.55 1.62 -3.27
C VAL A 21 -1.06 3.01 -2.85
N LEU A 22 -0.16 3.62 -3.64
CA LEU A 22 0.40 4.95 -3.41
C LEU A 22 0.27 5.84 -4.67
N PRO A 23 -0.95 6.17 -5.12
CA PRO A 23 -1.16 6.88 -6.38
C PRO A 23 -0.59 8.31 -6.39
N GLN A 24 -0.30 8.87 -5.22
CA GLN A 24 0.29 10.20 -5.05
C GLN A 24 1.82 10.19 -5.06
N ALA A 25 2.45 9.01 -4.97
CA ALA A 25 3.90 8.89 -4.90
C ALA A 25 4.57 9.29 -6.22
N SER A 26 5.71 9.95 -6.14
CA SER A 26 6.48 10.29 -7.33
C SER A 26 7.13 9.04 -7.93
N LYS A 27 7.56 9.13 -9.19
CA LYS A 27 8.31 8.03 -9.83
C LYS A 27 9.58 7.66 -9.05
N GLU A 28 10.27 8.66 -8.50
CA GLU A 28 11.49 8.47 -7.69
C GLU A 28 11.16 7.73 -6.38
N ASP A 29 10.05 8.10 -5.72
CA ASP A 29 9.58 7.41 -4.51
C ASP A 29 9.25 5.95 -4.83
N ILE A 30 8.53 5.69 -5.93
CA ILE A 30 8.20 4.33 -6.38
C ILE A 30 9.47 3.51 -6.65
N GLU A 31 10.50 4.11 -7.25
CA GLU A 31 11.79 3.44 -7.48
C GLU A 31 12.50 3.09 -6.17
N ASN A 32 12.50 4.00 -5.20
CA ASN A 32 13.06 3.76 -3.88
C ASN A 32 12.29 2.65 -3.12
N TYR A 33 10.95 2.66 -3.17
CA TYR A 33 10.14 1.62 -2.54
C TYR A 33 10.34 0.25 -3.20
N ASP A 34 10.41 0.18 -4.53
CA ASP A 34 10.69 -1.08 -5.25
C ASP A 34 12.07 -1.64 -4.86
N GLU A 35 13.08 -0.78 -4.70
CA GLU A 35 14.40 -1.20 -4.22
C GLU A 35 14.35 -1.72 -2.77
N GLN A 36 13.59 -1.06 -1.89
CA GLN A 36 13.42 -1.51 -0.50
C GLN A 36 12.72 -2.87 -0.44
N LEU A 37 11.65 -3.05 -1.21
CA LEU A 37 10.90 -4.31 -1.27
C LEU A 37 11.72 -5.45 -1.89
N SER A 38 12.67 -5.16 -2.77
CA SER A 38 13.58 -6.18 -3.34
C SER A 38 14.47 -6.87 -2.29
N LYS A 39 14.60 -6.26 -1.10
CA LYS A 39 15.38 -6.77 0.04
C LYS A 39 14.52 -7.59 1.01
N VAL A 40 13.19 -7.60 0.83
CA VAL A 40 12.25 -8.34 1.67
C VAL A 40 12.17 -9.79 1.19
N ASP A 41 12.20 -10.72 2.13
CA ASP A 41 12.11 -12.14 1.83
C ASP A 41 10.75 -12.50 1.21
N LEU A 42 10.75 -13.54 0.38
CA LEU A 42 9.52 -14.06 -0.22
C LEU A 42 8.51 -14.44 0.85
N PHE A 43 7.25 -14.08 0.64
CA PHE A 43 6.12 -14.28 1.54
C PHE A 43 6.19 -13.55 2.89
N ASP A 44 7.19 -12.69 3.11
CA ASP A 44 7.20 -11.80 4.26
C ASP A 44 6.28 -10.60 3.97
N PRO A 45 5.19 -10.40 4.75
CA PRO A 45 4.23 -9.34 4.48
C PRO A 45 4.80 -7.96 4.82
N VAL A 46 4.55 -6.99 3.93
CA VAL A 46 4.93 -5.59 4.15
C VAL A 46 3.70 -4.76 4.41
N LEU A 47 3.72 -4.00 5.51
CA LEU A 47 2.70 -3.01 5.84
C LEU A 47 3.08 -1.66 5.20
N ILE A 48 2.19 -1.13 4.36
CA ILE A 48 2.32 0.19 3.75
C ILE A 48 1.27 1.11 4.38
N ILE A 49 1.71 2.26 4.88
CA ILE A 49 0.85 3.27 5.49
C ILE A 49 0.91 4.55 4.65
N SER A 50 -0.24 4.97 4.14
CA SER A 50 -0.41 6.24 3.43
C SER A 50 -1.23 7.18 4.29
N ALA A 51 -0.61 8.24 4.82
CA ALA A 51 -1.29 9.21 5.66
C ALA A 51 -2.15 10.17 4.81
N ASN A 52 -3.34 10.50 5.33
CA ASN A 52 -4.23 11.50 4.74
C ASN A 52 -3.57 12.89 4.79
N GLN A 53 -3.61 13.66 3.69
CA GLN A 53 -3.06 15.02 3.63
C GLN A 53 -3.73 15.98 4.63
N ASN A 54 -5.02 15.82 4.91
CA ASN A 54 -5.73 16.55 5.96
C ASN A 54 -5.10 16.27 7.32
N TRP A 55 -4.76 15.02 7.63
CA TRP A 55 -4.06 14.66 8.85
C TRP A 55 -2.64 15.27 8.90
N ILE A 56 -1.88 15.18 7.80
CA ILE A 56 -0.53 15.78 7.71
C ILE A 56 -0.59 17.29 7.97
N ASN A 57 -1.57 17.97 7.39
CA ASN A 57 -1.76 19.42 7.53
C ASN A 57 -2.27 19.81 8.93
N GLN A 58 -2.90 18.88 9.65
CA GLN A 58 -3.44 19.04 11.00
C GLN A 58 -2.40 18.77 12.10
N ASN A 59 -1.09 18.74 11.82
CA ASN A 59 -0.03 18.51 12.82
C ASN A 59 0.16 19.66 13.86
N THR A 60 -0.89 20.42 14.17
CA THR A 60 -0.89 21.43 15.24
C THR A 60 -1.55 20.88 16.49
N TYR A 61 -1.05 21.28 17.68
CA TYR A 61 -1.59 20.87 18.98
C TYR A 61 -3.12 21.06 19.12
N ALA A 62 -3.67 22.08 18.46
CA ALA A 62 -5.10 22.37 18.47
C ALA A 62 -5.95 21.33 17.71
N ALA A 63 -5.40 20.71 16.67
CA ALA A 63 -6.11 19.71 15.87
C ALA A 63 -6.11 18.33 16.54
N TYR A 64 -5.10 18.00 17.35
CA TYR A 64 -5.09 16.79 18.19
C TYR A 64 -6.20 16.75 19.25
N GLN A 65 -6.83 17.90 19.53
CA GLN A 65 -7.95 18.02 20.48
C GLN A 65 -9.31 17.76 19.83
N GLN A 66 -9.38 17.55 18.52
CA GLN A 66 -10.61 17.22 17.82
C GLN A 66 -10.52 15.79 17.27
N PRO A 67 -11.56 14.95 17.49
CA PRO A 67 -11.59 13.63 16.88
C PRO A 67 -11.56 13.77 15.36
N PRO A 68 -10.71 13.01 14.65
CA PRO A 68 -10.67 13.04 13.20
C PRO A 68 -12.06 12.73 12.63
N GLN A 69 -12.60 13.62 11.78
CA GLN A 69 -13.85 13.35 11.05
C GLN A 69 -13.66 12.35 9.90
N GLU A 70 -12.41 12.14 9.48
CA GLU A 70 -12.00 11.22 8.42
C GLU A 70 -10.92 10.27 8.97
N PRO A 71 -10.74 9.08 8.38
CA PRO A 71 -9.61 8.22 8.68
C PRO A 71 -8.27 8.99 8.54
N ILE A 72 -7.33 8.68 9.45
CA ILE A 72 -6.01 9.33 9.45
C ILE A 72 -5.11 8.92 8.27
N GLY A 73 -5.52 7.89 7.54
CA GLY A 73 -4.83 7.35 6.37
C GLY A 73 -5.44 6.04 5.92
N THR A 74 -4.76 5.39 4.98
CA THR A 74 -5.07 4.05 4.47
C THR A 74 -3.89 3.12 4.75
N ALA A 75 -4.18 1.89 5.17
CA ALA A 75 -3.19 0.84 5.35
C ALA A 75 -3.37 -0.25 4.29
N TRP A 76 -2.26 -0.76 3.78
CA TRP A 76 -2.24 -1.85 2.81
C TRP A 76 -1.27 -2.93 3.27
N ILE A 77 -1.65 -4.19 3.08
CA ILE A 77 -0.74 -5.33 3.24
C ILE A 77 -0.31 -5.75 1.84
N LEU A 78 0.99 -5.77 1.59
CA LEU A 78 1.59 -6.23 0.35
C LEU A 78 2.37 -7.53 0.60
N ASN A 79 1.99 -8.60 -0.09
CA ASN A 79 2.64 -9.89 -0.03
C ASN A 79 3.52 -10.07 -1.26
N ASN A 80 4.82 -10.28 -1.04
CA ASN A 80 5.74 -10.63 -2.11
C ASN A 80 5.58 -12.13 -2.45
N VAL A 81 4.95 -12.44 -3.58
CA VAL A 81 4.62 -13.84 -3.96
C VAL A 81 5.65 -14.46 -4.91
N ALA A 82 6.51 -13.66 -5.53
CA ALA A 82 7.69 -14.07 -6.31
C ALA A 82 8.64 -12.89 -6.50
N VAL A 83 9.87 -13.10 -6.96
CA VAL A 83 10.96 -12.08 -7.11
C VAL A 83 10.52 -10.67 -7.59
N ARG A 84 9.43 -10.55 -8.37
CA ARG A 84 8.79 -9.27 -8.72
C ARG A 84 7.26 -9.31 -8.79
N LYS A 85 6.59 -10.34 -8.28
CA LYS A 85 5.12 -10.45 -8.29
C LYS A 85 4.60 -10.17 -6.89
N SER A 86 3.55 -9.35 -6.81
CA SER A 86 2.94 -8.97 -5.55
C SER A 86 1.43 -9.16 -5.58
N ASP A 87 0.89 -9.43 -4.39
CA ASP A 87 -0.54 -9.35 -4.07
C ASP A 87 -0.74 -8.29 -2.98
N PHE A 88 -1.86 -7.58 -2.99
CA PHE A 88 -2.13 -6.53 -2.01
C PHE A 88 -3.61 -6.40 -1.65
N ALA A 89 -3.86 -6.03 -0.39
CA ALA A 89 -5.21 -5.80 0.13
C ALA A 89 -5.23 -4.61 1.10
N GLU A 90 -6.32 -3.85 1.09
CA GLU A 90 -6.57 -2.77 2.04
C GLU A 90 -6.84 -3.35 3.43
N ASP A 91 -6.27 -2.74 4.48
CA ASP A 91 -6.56 -3.09 5.87
C ASP A 91 -7.47 -2.04 6.52
N ASP A 92 -8.77 -2.33 6.50
CA ASP A 92 -9.83 -1.46 7.05
C ASP A 92 -9.86 -1.44 8.59
N ARG A 93 -9.09 -2.31 9.27
CA ARG A 93 -9.15 -2.47 10.73
C ARG A 93 -8.04 -1.74 11.45
N PHE A 94 -6.97 -1.36 10.76
CA PHE A 94 -5.78 -0.80 11.39
C PHE A 94 -6.05 0.55 12.09
N PHE A 95 -6.99 1.34 11.55
CA PHE A 95 -7.34 2.67 12.07
C PHE A 95 -8.73 2.73 12.71
N CYS A 96 -9.42 1.60 12.85
CA CYS A 96 -10.72 1.53 13.52
C CYS A 96 -10.54 1.00 14.95
N SER A 97 -10.85 1.83 15.95
CA SER A 97 -10.91 1.46 17.37
C SER A 97 -12.26 0.86 17.77
#